data_AF-A0A7C2XL87-F1
#
_entry.id   AF-A0A7C2XL87-F1
#
_cell.length_a   1.000
_cell.length_b   1.000
_cell.length_c   1.000
_cell.angle_alpha   90.00
_cell.angle_beta   90.00
_cell.angle_gamma   90.00
#
_symmetry.space_group_name_H-M   'P 1'
#
loop_
_entity.id
_entity.type
_entity.pdbx_description
1 polymer ?
#
loop_
_entity_poly.entity_id
_entity_poly.type
_entity_poly.pdbx_seq_one_letter_code
_entity_poly.pdbx_strand_id
1 'polypeptide(L)'
;MLDYFDERYRPFPFPDYRKRYERDRNFKQVHIFVDLLPDFNEKKIYAREEITLRAIYDDLDRVDLDAYEMKIHHVMRGNEELNFIYDGKRISIIFPRKVKRGEEIRLGIEYSTRPRRGIFFVSPDEHYPDKPLQLWSQGEDEDTRYWLPCYDFPNERSTTEIRITLPQDFYAVSNGVLIKDEILDGKRVMHWKESFPHPIYLTSIAAGRFFI
;
A
#
# COMPACT_ATOMS: atom_id res chain seq x y z
N MET A 1 19.26 23.11 34.98
CA MET A 1 20.25 22.96 33.91
C MET A 1 19.78 23.90 32.80
N LEU A 2 20.54 24.96 32.54
CA LEU A 2 20.12 26.14 31.77
C LEU A 2 20.11 25.83 30.26
N ASP A 3 18.99 26.16 29.60
CA ASP A 3 18.81 26.06 28.16
C ASP A 3 19.68 27.11 27.43
N TYR A 4 20.76 26.66 26.80
CA TYR A 4 21.53 27.42 25.82
C TYR A 4 20.91 27.21 24.44
N PHE A 5 19.89 27.98 24.08
CA PHE A 5 19.50 28.14 22.68
C PHE A 5 20.19 29.38 22.13
N ASP A 6 21.10 29.19 21.16
CA ASP A 6 21.72 30.28 20.38
C ASP A 6 20.62 31.00 19.58
N GLU A 7 20.35 32.27 19.91
CA GLU A 7 19.30 33.11 19.30
C GLU A 7 19.46 33.31 17.78
N ARG A 8 20.57 32.87 17.18
CA ARG A 8 20.83 32.97 15.74
C ARG A 8 20.25 31.82 14.90
N TYR A 9 19.72 30.77 15.53
CA TYR A 9 19.14 29.64 14.83
C TYR A 9 17.68 29.41 15.24
N ARG A 10 16.77 29.59 14.28
CA ARG A 10 15.39 29.12 14.44
C ARG A 10 15.44 27.59 14.59
N PRO A 11 14.79 27.00 15.60
CA PRO A 11 14.68 25.54 15.67
C PRO A 11 14.01 25.03 14.39
N PHE A 12 14.58 23.95 13.82
CA PHE A 12 14.03 23.28 12.63
C PHE A 12 12.51 22.98 12.73
N PRO A 13 11.98 22.45 13.87
CA PRO A 13 10.55 22.21 13.97
C PRO A 13 9.76 23.52 14.02
N PHE A 14 8.66 23.55 13.27
CA PHE A 14 7.67 24.61 13.40
C PHE A 14 7.06 24.62 14.83
N PRO A 15 6.61 25.78 15.35
CA PRO A 15 6.11 25.90 16.72
C PRO A 15 4.91 24.99 17.06
N ASP A 16 4.16 24.57 16.06
CA ASP A 16 3.01 23.67 16.15
C ASP A 16 3.37 22.18 16.00
N TYR A 17 4.65 21.87 15.75
CA TYR A 17 5.11 20.49 15.60
C TYR A 17 4.98 19.73 16.93
N ARG A 18 4.10 18.72 16.93
CA ARG A 18 3.93 17.80 18.06
C ARG A 18 4.69 16.50 17.77
N LYS A 19 5.38 15.96 18.79
CA LYS A 19 5.94 14.61 18.72
C LYS A 19 4.81 13.63 18.41
N ARG A 20 4.97 12.87 17.32
CA ARG A 20 4.11 11.73 17.00
C ARG A 20 4.81 10.47 17.48
N TYR A 21 4.15 9.75 18.37
CA TYR A 21 4.62 8.45 18.83
C TYR A 21 4.13 7.37 17.88
N GLU A 22 4.91 6.31 17.75
CA GLU A 22 4.44 5.10 17.06
C GLU A 22 3.21 4.54 17.77
N ARG A 23 2.26 4.03 16.99
CA ARG A 23 1.17 3.26 17.55
C ARG A 23 1.68 1.88 17.96
N ASP A 24 1.11 1.34 19.03
CA ASP A 24 1.36 -0.04 19.44
C ASP A 24 1.10 -0.98 18.26
N ARG A 25 2.04 -1.91 18.04
CA ARG A 25 1.93 -2.96 17.03
C ARG A 25 2.24 -4.31 17.66
N ASN A 26 1.49 -5.31 17.26
CA ASN A 26 1.64 -6.70 17.71
C ASN A 26 2.27 -7.62 16.65
N PHE A 27 2.59 -7.06 15.48
CA PHE A 27 3.29 -7.71 14.39
C PHE A 27 4.36 -6.79 13.77
N LYS A 28 5.30 -7.40 13.04
CA LYS A 28 6.19 -6.73 12.09
C LYS A 28 5.68 -6.97 10.68
N GLN A 29 5.61 -5.93 9.86
CA GLN A 29 5.32 -6.06 8.43
C GLN A 29 6.61 -6.47 7.70
N VAL A 30 6.56 -7.53 6.89
CA VAL A 30 7.77 -8.11 6.26
C VAL A 30 7.79 -7.86 4.76
N HIS A 31 6.71 -8.22 4.08
CA HIS A 31 6.61 -8.18 2.62
C HIS A 31 5.16 -7.91 2.19
N ILE A 32 4.98 -7.15 1.12
CA ILE A 32 3.69 -6.95 0.47
C ILE A 32 3.85 -7.25 -1.01
N PHE A 33 3.07 -8.19 -1.52
CA PHE A 33 2.83 -8.39 -2.95
C PHE A 33 1.42 -7.88 -3.27
N VAL A 34 1.25 -7.12 -4.34
CA VAL A 34 -0.07 -6.70 -4.82
C VAL A 34 -0.21 -6.92 -6.33
N ASP A 35 -1.32 -7.56 -6.73
CA ASP A 35 -1.77 -7.66 -8.11
C ASP A 35 -2.87 -6.62 -8.36
N LEU A 36 -2.51 -5.55 -9.07
CA LEU A 36 -3.34 -4.39 -9.34
C LEU A 36 -4.03 -4.48 -10.70
N LEU A 37 -5.33 -4.23 -10.69
CA LEU A 37 -6.17 -4.13 -11.88
C LEU A 37 -6.89 -2.76 -11.86
N PRO A 38 -6.27 -1.71 -12.42
CA PRO A 38 -6.91 -0.40 -12.53
C PRO A 38 -8.02 -0.39 -13.59
N ASP A 39 -9.12 0.25 -13.25
CA ASP A 39 -10.19 0.64 -14.14
C ASP A 39 -10.14 2.16 -14.33
N PHE A 40 -9.63 2.59 -15.49
CA PHE A 40 -9.48 4.00 -15.83
C PHE A 40 -10.82 4.71 -16.07
N ASN A 41 -11.88 3.98 -16.45
CA ASN A 41 -13.20 4.56 -16.68
C ASN A 41 -13.90 4.86 -15.36
N GLU A 42 -13.85 3.91 -14.43
CA GLU A 42 -14.45 4.09 -13.10
C GLU A 42 -13.54 4.78 -12.07
N LYS A 43 -12.28 5.04 -12.44
CA LYS A 43 -11.22 5.52 -11.53
C LYS A 43 -11.14 4.65 -10.27
N LYS A 44 -11.17 3.34 -10.49
CA LYS A 44 -11.29 2.30 -9.46
C LYS A 44 -10.13 1.32 -9.59
N ILE A 45 -9.77 0.70 -8.48
CA ILE A 45 -8.78 -0.38 -8.45
C ILE A 45 -9.47 -1.63 -7.91
N TYR A 46 -9.22 -2.75 -8.57
CA TYR A 46 -9.39 -4.08 -8.00
C TYR A 46 -8.01 -4.63 -7.68
N ALA A 47 -7.85 -5.24 -6.51
CA ALA A 47 -6.55 -5.70 -6.05
C ALA A 47 -6.65 -7.04 -5.32
N ARG A 48 -5.62 -7.85 -5.52
CA ARG A 48 -5.31 -9.02 -4.69
C ARG A 48 -3.97 -8.80 -4.05
N GLU A 49 -3.95 -8.69 -2.74
CA GLU A 49 -2.74 -8.48 -1.97
C GLU A 49 -2.37 -9.73 -1.18
N GLU A 50 -1.08 -10.09 -1.17
CA GLU A 50 -0.51 -11.00 -0.18
C GLU A 50 0.41 -10.20 0.74
N ILE A 51 0.03 -10.08 2.01
CA ILE A 51 0.85 -9.43 3.04
C ILE A 51 1.43 -10.47 3.98
N THR A 52 2.75 -10.42 4.16
CA THR A 52 3.48 -11.24 5.12
C THR A 52 3.78 -10.42 6.37
N LEU A 53 3.28 -10.90 7.51
CA LEU A 53 3.48 -10.36 8.84
C LEU A 53 4.26 -11.36 9.70
N ARG A 54 4.88 -10.87 10.77
CA ARG A 54 5.51 -11.72 11.79
C ARG A 54 5.05 -11.31 13.19
N ALA A 55 4.53 -12.25 13.96
CA ALA A 55 4.04 -11.97 15.31
C ALA A 55 5.18 -11.51 16.25
N ILE A 56 4.95 -10.45 17.03
CA ILE A 56 5.92 -9.92 18.01
C ILE A 56 5.67 -10.48 19.41
N TYR A 57 4.41 -10.82 19.71
CA TYR A 57 3.98 -11.42 20.98
C TYR A 57 3.42 -12.83 20.77
N ASP A 58 3.38 -13.61 21.84
CA ASP A 58 2.64 -14.86 21.86
C ASP A 58 1.13 -14.60 21.93
N ASP A 59 0.36 -15.64 21.63
CA ASP A 59 -1.09 -15.63 21.74
C ASP A 59 -1.80 -14.57 20.87
N LEU A 60 -1.17 -14.17 19.76
CA LEU A 60 -1.72 -13.21 18.82
C LEU A 60 -2.96 -13.77 18.14
N ASP A 61 -4.11 -13.16 18.37
CA ASP A 61 -5.41 -13.57 17.84
C ASP A 61 -6.03 -12.54 16.90
N ARG A 62 -5.38 -11.38 16.72
CA ARG A 62 -5.86 -10.31 15.84
C ARG A 62 -4.72 -9.46 15.26
N VAL A 63 -4.84 -9.08 14.00
CA VAL A 63 -4.01 -8.03 13.39
C VAL A 63 -4.88 -6.90 12.87
N ASP A 64 -4.39 -5.67 13.02
CA ASP A 64 -5.06 -4.46 12.56
C ASP A 64 -4.24 -3.80 11.43
N LEU A 65 -4.85 -3.61 10.26
CA LEU A 65 -4.25 -2.93 9.11
C LEU A 65 -5.05 -1.67 8.75
N ASP A 66 -4.38 -0.62 8.27
CA ASP A 66 -5.04 0.55 7.71
C ASP A 66 -5.53 0.23 6.30
N ALA A 67 -6.82 0.45 6.06
CA ALA A 67 -7.50 0.22 4.79
C ALA A 67 -8.61 1.28 4.66
N TYR A 68 -8.31 2.43 4.08
CA TYR A 68 -9.22 3.56 4.03
C TYR A 68 -10.10 3.48 2.80
N GLU A 69 -11.42 3.53 3.02
CA GLU A 69 -12.45 3.71 1.97
C GLU A 69 -12.48 2.57 0.93
N MET A 70 -12.01 1.39 1.34
CA MET A 70 -12.02 0.17 0.53
C MET A 70 -13.30 -0.63 0.72
N LYS A 71 -13.64 -1.46 -0.27
CA LYS A 71 -14.56 -2.59 -0.13
C LYS A 71 -13.72 -3.86 -0.06
N ILE A 72 -13.61 -4.43 1.13
CA ILE A 72 -12.95 -5.72 1.37
C ILE A 72 -13.93 -6.83 0.96
N HIS A 73 -13.49 -7.75 0.09
CA HIS A 73 -14.29 -8.87 -0.38
C HIS A 73 -13.98 -10.13 0.42
N HIS A 74 -12.69 -10.49 0.51
CA HIS A 74 -12.23 -11.71 1.18
C HIS A 74 -10.91 -11.46 1.92
N VAL A 75 -10.72 -12.17 3.04
CA VAL A 75 -9.44 -12.30 3.74
C VAL A 75 -9.15 -13.78 3.93
N MET A 76 -8.00 -14.23 3.44
CA MET A 76 -7.60 -15.63 3.42
C MET A 76 -6.28 -15.83 4.14
N ARG A 77 -6.10 -16.96 4.82
CA ARG A 77 -4.80 -17.48 5.28
C ARG A 77 -4.60 -18.86 4.66
N GLY A 78 -3.81 -18.92 3.59
CA GLY A 78 -3.77 -20.11 2.74
C GLY A 78 -5.15 -20.37 2.13
N ASN A 79 -5.75 -21.53 2.42
CA ASN A 79 -7.08 -21.90 1.93
C ASN A 79 -8.20 -21.62 2.95
N GLU A 80 -7.89 -21.05 4.11
CA GLU A 80 -8.86 -20.74 5.17
C GLU A 80 -9.34 -19.29 5.04
N GLU A 81 -10.65 -19.08 4.93
CA GLU A 81 -11.25 -17.74 5.00
C GLU A 81 -11.31 -17.27 6.45
N LEU A 82 -10.84 -16.05 6.71
CA LEU A 82 -10.78 -15.45 8.04
C LEU A 82 -11.91 -14.45 8.24
N ASN A 83 -12.45 -14.42 9.46
CA ASN A 83 -13.36 -13.37 9.87
C ASN A 83 -12.59 -12.05 10.07
N PHE A 84 -13.24 -10.94 9.73
CA PHE A 84 -12.70 -9.61 9.97
C PHE A 84 -13.80 -8.62 10.36
N ILE A 85 -13.39 -7.55 11.04
CA ILE A 85 -14.22 -6.38 11.32
C ILE A 85 -13.63 -5.23 10.52
N TYR A 86 -14.48 -4.47 9.84
CA TYR A 86 -14.05 -3.35 9.01
C TYR A 86 -14.91 -2.12 9.24
N ASP A 87 -14.29 -1.00 9.59
CA ASP A 87 -14.97 0.26 9.93
C ASP A 87 -14.87 1.34 8.84
N GLY A 88 -14.30 0.98 7.68
CA GLY A 88 -14.03 1.92 6.57
C GLY A 88 -12.64 2.58 6.62
N LYS A 89 -11.86 2.33 7.68
CA LYS A 89 -10.50 2.86 7.86
C LYS A 89 -9.51 1.79 8.31
N ARG A 90 -9.97 0.84 9.11
CA ARG A 90 -9.18 -0.23 9.68
C ARG A 90 -9.88 -1.55 9.45
N ILE A 91 -9.10 -2.54 9.02
CA ILE A 91 -9.51 -3.93 9.00
C ILE A 91 -8.84 -4.66 10.15
N SER A 92 -9.65 -5.26 11.02
CA SER A 92 -9.24 -6.11 12.12
C SER A 92 -9.49 -7.56 11.76
N ILE A 93 -8.44 -8.30 11.47
CA ILE A 93 -8.48 -9.69 11.00
C ILE A 93 -8.32 -10.61 12.22
N ILE A 94 -9.25 -11.54 12.40
CA ILE A 94 -9.34 -12.39 13.59
C ILE A 94 -8.82 -13.78 13.26
N PHE A 95 -7.88 -14.29 14.07
CA PHE A 95 -7.34 -15.63 13.92
C PHE A 95 -8.11 -16.62 14.80
N PRO A 96 -8.64 -17.72 14.23
CA PRO A 96 -9.30 -18.76 15.02
C PRO A 96 -8.31 -19.53 15.90
N ARG A 97 -7.03 -19.53 15.54
CA ARG A 97 -5.92 -20.10 16.31
C ARG A 97 -4.92 -19.02 16.62
N LYS A 98 -4.60 -18.88 17.91
CA LYS A 98 -3.54 -18.02 18.42
C LYS A 98 -2.21 -18.30 17.71
N VAL A 99 -1.59 -17.24 17.23
CA VAL A 99 -0.30 -17.24 16.55
C VAL A 99 0.81 -17.05 17.58
N LYS A 100 1.87 -17.85 17.49
CA LYS A 100 3.00 -17.76 18.41
C LYS A 100 3.95 -16.66 18.00
N ARG A 101 4.72 -16.14 18.98
CA ARG A 101 5.76 -15.17 18.71
C ARG A 101 6.75 -15.67 17.65
N GLY A 102 7.07 -14.81 16.68
CA GLY A 102 8.02 -15.10 15.60
C GLY A 102 7.44 -15.89 14.43
N GLU A 103 6.22 -16.41 14.54
CA GLU A 103 5.54 -17.10 13.43
C GLU A 103 5.19 -16.11 12.31
N GLU A 104 5.34 -16.56 11.05
CA GLU A 104 4.94 -15.79 9.88
C GLU A 104 3.47 -16.03 9.56
N ILE A 105 2.76 -14.93 9.31
CA ILE A 105 1.37 -14.90 8.91
C ILE A 105 1.32 -14.36 7.49
N ARG A 106 0.83 -15.16 6.55
CA ARG A 106 0.57 -14.72 5.17
C ARG A 106 -0.93 -14.56 4.98
N LEU A 107 -1.34 -13.36 4.62
CA LEU A 107 -2.74 -13.01 4.42
C LEU A 107 -2.97 -12.63 2.97
N GLY A 108 -3.89 -13.31 2.31
CA GLY A 108 -4.46 -12.89 1.05
C GLY A 108 -5.64 -11.95 1.30
N ILE A 109 -5.65 -10.75 0.72
CA ILE A 109 -6.73 -9.78 0.87
C ILE A 109 -7.21 -9.40 -0.53
N GLU A 110 -8.48 -9.69 -0.83
CA GLU A 110 -9.12 -9.24 -2.06
C GLU A 110 -10.00 -8.04 -1.77
N TYR A 111 -9.80 -6.94 -2.49
CA TYR A 111 -10.55 -5.71 -2.25
C TYR A 111 -10.69 -4.88 -3.53
N SER A 112 -11.54 -3.86 -3.43
CA SER A 112 -11.60 -2.82 -4.44
C SER A 112 -11.77 -1.45 -3.79
N THR A 113 -11.22 -0.41 -4.41
CA THR A 113 -11.25 0.96 -3.86
C THR A 113 -11.36 1.99 -4.97
N ARG A 114 -11.99 3.12 -4.67
CA ARG A 114 -11.94 4.35 -5.47
C ARG A 114 -11.13 5.37 -4.67
N PRO A 115 -9.79 5.29 -4.72
CA PRO A 115 -8.93 6.04 -3.84
C PRO A 115 -9.10 7.55 -4.10
N ARG A 116 -9.35 8.33 -3.04
CA ARG A 116 -9.32 9.80 -3.14
C ARG A 116 -7.92 10.40 -2.96
N ARG A 117 -6.97 9.57 -2.51
CA ARG A 117 -5.56 9.85 -2.24
C ARG A 117 -4.75 8.58 -2.45
N GLY A 118 -3.42 8.66 -2.48
CA GLY A 118 -2.59 7.48 -2.66
C GLY A 118 -2.42 7.13 -4.14
N ILE A 119 -3.50 6.88 -4.87
CA ILE A 119 -3.51 6.70 -6.33
C ILE A 119 -4.43 7.71 -7.00
N PHE A 120 -3.95 8.28 -8.11
CA PHE A 120 -4.63 9.27 -8.91
C PHE A 120 -4.76 8.79 -10.36
N PHE A 121 -5.93 8.99 -10.93
CA PHE A 121 -6.21 8.73 -12.34
C PHE A 121 -6.27 10.06 -13.09
N VAL A 122 -5.46 10.17 -14.14
CA VAL A 122 -5.49 11.27 -15.10
C VAL A 122 -6.24 10.80 -16.33
N SER A 123 -7.19 11.60 -16.79
CA SER A 123 -8.00 11.33 -17.98
C SER A 123 -8.36 12.63 -18.68
N PRO A 124 -8.71 12.59 -19.98
CA PRO A 124 -9.43 13.66 -20.65
C PRO A 124 -10.60 14.18 -19.82
N ASP A 125 -10.83 15.50 -19.88
CA ASP A 125 -12.00 16.17 -19.32
C ASP A 125 -12.47 17.30 -20.27
N GLU A 126 -13.58 17.96 -19.95
CA GLU A 126 -14.16 19.02 -20.79
C GLU A 126 -13.19 20.19 -21.04
N HIS A 127 -12.34 20.52 -20.06
CA HIS A 127 -11.41 21.63 -20.16
C HIS A 127 -10.08 21.21 -20.81
N TYR A 128 -9.72 19.94 -20.73
CA TYR A 128 -8.49 19.37 -21.26
C TYR A 128 -8.75 18.02 -21.94
N PRO A 129 -9.36 18.03 -23.14
CA PRO A 129 -9.74 16.80 -23.84
C PRO A 129 -8.54 15.97 -24.32
N ASP A 130 -7.36 16.60 -24.44
CA ASP A 130 -6.14 15.95 -24.92
C ASP A 130 -5.26 15.37 -23.80
N LYS A 131 -5.72 15.40 -22.53
CA LYS A 131 -4.95 14.79 -21.42
C LYS A 131 -4.72 13.31 -21.68
N PRO A 132 -3.50 12.80 -21.51
CA PRO A 132 -3.26 11.37 -21.62
C PRO A 132 -3.97 10.62 -20.49
N LEU A 133 -4.39 9.39 -20.77
CA LEU A 133 -4.77 8.45 -19.71
C LEU A 133 -3.52 8.01 -18.96
N GLN A 134 -3.48 8.29 -17.66
CA GLN A 134 -2.37 7.92 -16.79
C GLN A 134 -2.89 7.54 -15.40
N LEU A 135 -2.08 6.78 -14.69
CA LEU A 135 -2.25 6.47 -13.28
C LEU A 135 -0.94 6.79 -12.59
N TRP A 136 -0.98 7.45 -11.44
CA TRP A 136 0.22 7.62 -10.63
C TRP A 136 -0.13 7.58 -9.15
N SER A 137 0.84 7.27 -8.30
CA SER A 137 0.66 7.24 -6.87
C SER A 137 1.50 8.28 -6.14
N GLN A 138 1.00 8.75 -5.00
CA GLN A 138 1.77 9.51 -4.02
C GLN A 138 1.27 9.12 -2.63
N GLY A 139 2.16 8.53 -1.84
CA GLY A 139 1.83 7.93 -0.55
C GLY A 139 2.27 8.76 0.66
N GLU A 140 3.15 9.74 0.50
CA GLU A 140 3.71 10.49 1.63
C GLU A 140 2.68 11.44 2.28
N ASP A 141 2.49 11.45 3.60
CA ASP A 141 3.18 10.62 4.61
C ASP A 141 2.50 9.26 4.86
N GLU A 142 1.18 9.19 4.68
CA GLU A 142 0.30 8.07 5.10
C GLU A 142 -0.93 7.94 4.18
N ASP A 143 -0.76 8.18 2.89
CA ASP A 143 -1.82 8.05 1.88
C ASP A 143 -1.79 6.68 1.17
N THR A 144 -0.82 5.81 1.48
CA THR A 144 -0.77 4.44 0.93
C THR A 144 -1.95 3.58 1.42
N ARG A 145 -2.42 3.82 2.65
CA ARG A 145 -3.63 3.16 3.21
C ARG A 145 -4.91 3.33 2.40
N TYR A 146 -4.99 4.24 1.42
CA TYR A 146 -6.17 4.38 0.55
C TYR A 146 -6.19 3.36 -0.58
N TRP A 147 -5.07 2.68 -0.84
CA TRP A 147 -4.95 1.73 -1.94
C TRP A 147 -4.23 0.41 -1.58
N LEU A 148 -3.57 0.31 -0.43
CA LEU A 148 -3.04 -0.94 0.16
C LEU A 148 -3.47 -1.12 1.63
N PRO A 149 -4.18 -2.20 1.99
CA PRO A 149 -4.35 -2.67 3.36
C PRO A 149 -3.02 -2.97 4.08
N CYS A 150 -2.44 -2.02 4.80
CA CYS A 150 -1.12 -2.21 5.41
C CYS A 150 -0.96 -1.46 6.75
N TYR A 151 0.14 -1.71 7.47
CA TYR A 151 0.55 -0.85 8.56
C TYR A 151 1.21 0.40 7.97
N ASP A 152 0.44 1.47 7.81
CA ASP A 152 0.87 2.67 7.08
C ASP A 152 1.42 3.74 8.03
N PHE A 153 2.60 3.49 8.60
CA PHE A 153 3.32 4.44 9.44
C PHE A 153 4.83 4.45 9.09
N PRO A 154 5.50 5.61 9.05
CA PRO A 154 6.88 5.74 8.54
C PRO A 154 7.97 4.87 9.23
N ASN A 155 7.71 4.39 10.45
CA ASN A 155 8.67 3.59 11.22
C ASN A 155 8.74 2.11 10.78
N GLU A 156 7.75 1.63 10.03
CA GLU A 156 7.68 0.25 9.57
C GLU A 156 8.23 0.15 8.15
N ARG A 157 9.00 -0.90 7.89
CA ARG A 157 9.64 -1.11 6.58
C ARG A 157 9.38 -2.51 6.05
N SER A 158 9.03 -2.57 4.78
CA SER A 158 8.75 -3.82 4.07
C SER A 158 9.42 -3.83 2.71
N THR A 159 9.71 -5.02 2.19
CA THR A 159 9.93 -5.19 0.75
C THR A 159 8.58 -5.19 0.03
N THR A 160 8.55 -4.81 -1.24
CA THR A 160 7.30 -4.74 -2.01
C THR A 160 7.43 -5.34 -3.39
N GLU A 161 6.35 -5.97 -3.85
CA GLU A 161 6.18 -6.43 -5.22
C GLU A 161 4.86 -5.89 -5.77
N ILE A 162 4.92 -5.26 -6.95
CA ILE A 162 3.74 -4.76 -7.65
C ILE A 162 3.64 -5.46 -9.00
N ARG A 163 2.61 -6.29 -9.14
CA ARG A 163 2.14 -6.77 -10.42
C ARG A 163 0.97 -5.89 -10.86
N ILE A 164 1.03 -5.34 -12.05
CA ILE A 164 -0.03 -4.48 -12.58
C ILE A 164 -0.46 -4.93 -13.98
N THR A 165 -1.77 -5.00 -14.19
CA THR A 165 -2.38 -5.32 -15.48
C THR A 165 -2.95 -4.06 -16.11
N LEU A 166 -2.50 -3.73 -17.32
CA LEU A 166 -2.80 -2.48 -18.03
C LEU A 166 -3.23 -2.75 -19.48
N PRO A 167 -3.82 -1.76 -20.18
CA PRO A 167 -3.94 -1.81 -21.63
C PRO A 167 -2.57 -2.10 -22.29
N GLN A 168 -2.57 -2.84 -23.40
CA GLN A 168 -1.35 -3.34 -24.03
C GLN A 168 -0.34 -2.25 -24.41
N ASP A 169 -0.82 -1.05 -24.75
CA ASP A 169 -0.03 0.11 -25.16
C ASP A 169 0.48 0.96 -23.98
N PHE A 170 0.14 0.61 -22.74
CA PHE A 170 0.61 1.30 -21.54
C PHE A 170 1.92 0.69 -21.04
N TYR A 171 2.73 1.49 -20.35
CA TYR A 171 3.87 1.03 -19.58
C TYR A 171 3.74 1.52 -18.15
N ALA A 172 4.26 0.75 -17.18
CA ALA A 172 4.32 1.13 -15.78
C ALA A 172 5.77 1.22 -15.32
N VAL A 173 6.05 2.16 -14.43
CA VAL A 173 7.31 2.30 -13.68
C VAL A 173 6.96 2.22 -12.21
N SER A 174 7.72 1.43 -11.45
CA SER A 174 7.57 1.28 -10.00
C SER A 174 8.94 1.10 -9.34
N ASN A 175 8.97 0.88 -8.03
CA ASN A 175 10.20 0.71 -7.27
C ASN A 175 10.94 -0.59 -7.65
N GLY A 176 12.24 -0.60 -7.42
CA GLY A 176 13.09 -1.77 -7.60
C GLY A 176 13.31 -2.16 -9.06
N VAL A 177 13.23 -3.47 -9.35
CA VAL A 177 13.58 -4.07 -10.64
C VAL A 177 12.33 -4.60 -11.34
N LEU A 178 12.19 -4.33 -12.64
CA LEU A 178 11.21 -4.99 -13.51
C LEU A 178 11.63 -6.44 -13.72
N ILE A 179 10.95 -7.38 -13.06
CA ILE A 179 11.25 -8.81 -13.11
C ILE A 179 10.41 -9.57 -14.15
N LYS A 180 9.31 -8.97 -14.64
CA LYS A 180 8.50 -9.52 -15.73
C LYS A 180 7.76 -8.42 -16.49
N ASP A 181 7.74 -8.50 -17.81
CA ASP A 181 6.88 -7.72 -18.70
C ASP A 181 6.38 -8.65 -19.81
N GLU A 182 5.07 -8.85 -19.88
CA GLU A 182 4.45 -9.78 -20.81
C GLU A 182 3.08 -9.27 -21.28
N ILE A 183 2.63 -9.79 -22.42
CA ILE A 183 1.26 -9.59 -22.88
C ILE A 183 0.46 -10.87 -22.58
N LEU A 184 -0.57 -10.74 -21.75
CA LEU A 184 -1.52 -11.81 -21.41
C LEU A 184 -2.93 -11.36 -21.77
N ASP A 185 -3.64 -12.15 -22.56
CA ASP A 185 -5.04 -11.89 -22.97
C ASP A 185 -5.25 -10.46 -23.53
N GLY A 186 -4.29 -9.96 -24.31
CA GLY A 186 -4.34 -8.62 -24.90
C GLY A 186 -4.11 -7.46 -23.92
N LYS A 187 -3.63 -7.74 -22.71
CA LYS A 187 -3.24 -6.74 -21.70
C LYS A 187 -1.75 -6.86 -21.39
N ARG A 188 -1.09 -5.74 -21.12
CA ARG A 188 0.29 -5.77 -20.61
C ARG A 188 0.27 -6.03 -19.11
N VAL A 189 1.06 -6.99 -18.67
CA VAL A 189 1.25 -7.34 -17.26
C VAL A 189 2.70 -7.11 -16.90
N MET A 190 2.95 -6.19 -15.99
CA MET A 190 4.29 -5.85 -15.53
C MET A 190 4.45 -6.18 -14.06
N HIS A 191 5.57 -6.77 -13.68
CA HIS A 191 5.89 -7.15 -12.31
C HIS A 191 7.19 -6.51 -11.86
N TRP A 192 7.09 -5.62 -10.87
CA TRP A 192 8.19 -4.90 -10.26
C TRP A 192 8.46 -5.43 -8.85
N LYS A 193 9.75 -5.52 -8.49
CA LYS A 193 10.19 -6.03 -7.19
C LYS A 193 11.22 -5.11 -6.55
N GLU A 194 10.85 -4.55 -5.40
CA GLU A 194 11.76 -3.85 -4.50
C GLU A 194 12.20 -4.78 -3.36
N SER A 195 13.47 -5.18 -3.38
CA SER A 195 14.04 -6.15 -2.44
C SER A 195 14.69 -5.50 -1.22
N PHE A 196 14.83 -4.18 -1.20
CA PHE A 196 15.31 -3.43 -0.05
C PHE A 196 14.12 -2.92 0.78
N PRO A 197 14.06 -3.21 2.10
CA PRO A 197 12.97 -2.73 2.93
C PRO A 197 12.88 -1.20 2.98
N HIS A 198 11.72 -0.64 2.62
CA HIS A 198 11.43 0.78 2.66
C HIS A 198 10.17 1.10 3.47
N PRO A 199 9.99 2.35 3.94
CA PRO A 199 8.69 2.83 4.40
C PRO A 199 7.62 2.71 3.32
N ILE A 200 6.42 2.25 3.67
CA ILE A 200 5.40 1.89 2.68
C ILE A 200 4.91 3.07 1.84
N TYR A 201 4.98 4.30 2.36
CA TYR A 201 4.66 5.53 1.64
C TYR A 201 5.57 5.81 0.42
N LEU A 202 6.77 5.18 0.36
CA LEU A 202 7.66 5.25 -0.80
C LEU A 202 7.30 4.27 -1.92
N THR A 203 6.31 3.40 -1.68
CA THR A 203 5.76 2.53 -2.71
C THR A 203 5.05 3.38 -3.75
N SER A 204 5.56 3.31 -4.98
CA SER A 204 5.23 4.21 -6.06
C SER A 204 4.91 3.44 -7.34
N ILE A 205 3.97 3.97 -8.11
CA ILE A 205 3.67 3.51 -9.45
C ILE A 205 3.30 4.71 -10.31
N ALA A 206 3.80 4.72 -11.54
CA ALA A 206 3.34 5.61 -12.60
C ALA A 206 3.10 4.76 -13.84
N ALA A 207 1.91 4.88 -14.44
CA ALA A 207 1.51 4.11 -15.60
C ALA A 207 0.83 5.00 -16.63
N GLY A 208 1.11 4.75 -17.90
CA GLY A 208 0.56 5.52 -19.00
C GLY A 208 1.20 5.13 -20.33
N ARG A 209 0.86 5.85 -21.39
CA ARG A 209 1.58 5.76 -22.67
C ARG A 209 2.87 6.56 -22.57
N PHE A 210 3.95 5.90 -22.18
CA PHE A 210 5.27 6.50 -22.10
C PHE A 210 6.10 6.13 -23.34
N PHE A 211 6.91 7.07 -23.80
CA PHE A 211 8.03 6.77 -24.70
C PHE A 211 9.21 6.36 -23.81
N ILE A 212 9.53 5.07 -23.82
CA ILE A 212 10.64 4.47 -23.05
C ILE A 212 11.59 3.80 -24.04
#